data_AF-A0A1V5Y4E4-F1
#
_entry.id   AF-A0A1V5Y4E4-F1
#
_cell.length_a   1.000
_cell.length_b   1.000
_cell.length_c   1.000
_cell.angle_alpha   90.00
_cell.angle_beta   90.00
_cell.angle_gamma   90.00
#
_symmetry.space_group_name_H-M   'P 1'
#
loop_
_entity.id
_entity.type
_entity.pdbx_description
1 polymer ?
#
loop_
_entity_poly.entity_id
_entity_poly.type
_entity_poly.pdbx_seq_one_letter_code
_entity_poly.pdbx_strand_id
1 'polypeptide(L)'
;MKNKFFIFAPLFIAAMAALCAANPGSIVATLSEMQSLTDAMELVYLDIGGYVSIENLNDLLSEQTTHDFDNISQGGGTRVIDTTTAFFYPQLQNLSMPPRRWLGPYVTYHESRISLTGSGYDKGTLLDFWGTPYYLFSPAGLVRSDQGAITLELYGDYFDSYAIVSLGPDGVKSSDDLIRTFGMPPIKPVITSLSATSAYAGDELRLRGWNLGTQSGERAAAALLLGATPITTIKSWSERLIEFTVPEGAASGNIRIVRGASETNSLPLTILEHPTAVRHWNLYE
;
A
#
# COMPACT_ATOMS: atom_id res chain seq x y z
N MET A 1 -1.56 18.11 -24.26
CA MET A 1 -1.62 18.09 -22.79
C MET A 1 -2.99 18.59 -22.36
N LYS A 2 -3.92 17.68 -22.03
CA LYS A 2 -5.25 18.05 -21.52
C LYS A 2 -5.33 17.55 -20.08
N ASN A 3 -5.36 18.49 -19.14
CA ASN A 3 -5.65 18.23 -17.74
C ASN A 3 -7.05 17.60 -17.65
N LYS A 4 -7.12 16.31 -17.31
CA LYS A 4 -8.37 15.69 -16.89
C LYS A 4 -8.55 15.99 -15.41
N PHE A 5 -9.30 17.05 -15.11
CA PHE A 5 -9.97 17.16 -13.83
C PHE A 5 -10.96 15.98 -13.74
N PHE A 6 -10.75 15.07 -12.80
CA PHE A 6 -11.76 14.10 -12.44
C PHE A 6 -12.89 14.84 -11.72
N ILE A 7 -14.02 14.97 -12.40
CA ILE A 7 -15.27 15.42 -11.81
C ILE A 7 -15.80 14.26 -10.97
N PHE A 8 -15.82 14.42 -9.65
CA PHE A 8 -16.44 13.47 -8.72
C PHE A 8 -17.97 13.46 -8.91
N ALA A 9 -18.56 12.26 -8.81
CA ALA A 9 -19.97 11.98 -9.04
C ALA A 9 -20.91 12.69 -8.02
N PRO A 10 -22.17 13.01 -8.39
CA PRO A 10 -23.07 13.88 -7.61
C PRO A 10 -23.54 13.31 -6.26
N LEU A 11 -23.23 12.06 -5.93
CA LEU A 11 -23.52 11.47 -4.61
C LEU A 11 -22.52 11.90 -3.51
N PHE A 12 -21.34 12.42 -3.89
CA PHE A 12 -20.29 12.84 -2.94
C PHE A 12 -20.60 14.16 -2.21
N ILE A 13 -21.49 14.99 -2.76
CA ILE A 13 -21.71 16.37 -2.28
C ILE A 13 -22.63 16.42 -1.06
N ALA A 14 -23.57 15.48 -0.93
CA ALA A 14 -24.59 15.54 0.12
C ALA A 14 -24.05 15.14 1.51
N ALA A 15 -23.14 14.17 1.60
CA ALA A 15 -22.58 13.69 2.87
C ALA A 15 -21.54 14.65 3.46
N MET A 16 -20.63 15.17 2.63
CA MET A 16 -19.64 16.18 3.03
C MET A 16 -20.32 17.48 3.53
N ALA A 17 -21.46 17.85 2.93
CA ALA A 17 -22.25 19.01 3.36
C ALA A 17 -22.89 18.83 4.76
N ALA A 18 -23.32 17.61 5.10
CA ALA A 18 -23.89 17.31 6.42
C ALA A 18 -22.82 17.30 7.52
N LEU A 19 -21.59 16.84 7.23
CA LEU A 19 -20.49 16.86 8.19
C LEU A 19 -19.93 18.27 8.42
N CYS A 20 -19.79 19.06 7.35
CA CYS A 20 -19.43 20.49 7.44
C CYS A 20 -20.42 21.29 8.31
N ALA A 21 -21.68 20.87 8.39
CA ALA A 21 -22.69 21.54 9.21
C ALA A 21 -22.58 21.23 10.71
N ALA A 22 -21.92 20.14 11.12
CA ALA A 22 -21.86 19.69 12.51
C ALA A 22 -20.58 20.11 13.26
N ASN A 23 -19.41 20.14 12.60
CA ASN A 23 -18.14 20.51 13.25
C ASN A 23 -17.08 21.03 12.25
N PRO A 24 -17.31 22.20 11.61
CA PRO A 24 -16.43 22.71 10.56
C PRO A 24 -15.02 23.04 11.06
N GLY A 25 -14.86 23.34 12.36
CA GLY A 25 -13.55 23.61 12.97
C GLY A 25 -12.64 22.38 12.96
N SER A 26 -13.19 21.19 13.21
CA SER A 26 -12.41 19.95 13.22
C SER A 26 -11.94 19.58 11.81
N ILE A 27 -12.77 19.77 10.78
CA ILE A 27 -12.38 19.52 9.39
C ILE A 27 -11.20 20.41 8.99
N VAL A 28 -11.29 21.71 9.27
CA VAL A 28 -10.22 22.67 8.92
C VAL A 28 -8.93 22.34 9.68
N ALA A 29 -9.03 22.02 10.96
CA ALA A 29 -7.90 21.63 11.78
C ALA A 29 -7.25 20.32 11.27
N THR A 30 -8.05 19.29 10.98
CA THR A 30 -7.60 18.01 10.41
C THR A 30 -6.90 18.22 9.08
N LEU A 31 -7.47 18.99 8.15
CA LEU A 31 -6.84 19.27 6.85
C LEU A 31 -5.53 20.05 6.98
N SER A 32 -5.47 21.00 7.93
CA SER A 32 -4.24 21.73 8.23
C SER A 32 -3.15 20.82 8.80
N GLU A 33 -3.52 19.92 9.71
CA GLU A 33 -2.59 18.95 10.29
C GLU A 33 -2.10 17.94 9.26
N MET A 34 -2.99 17.43 8.42
CA MET A 34 -2.60 16.55 7.30
C MET A 34 -1.61 17.24 6.36
N GLN A 35 -1.74 18.55 6.11
CA GLN A 35 -0.75 19.30 5.34
C GLN A 35 0.62 19.28 6.04
N SER A 36 0.67 19.57 7.34
CA SER A 36 1.92 19.50 8.12
C SER A 36 2.54 18.10 8.11
N LEU A 37 1.74 17.05 8.22
CA LEU A 37 2.23 15.67 8.12
C LEU A 37 2.79 15.34 6.74
N THR A 38 2.12 15.77 5.66
CA THR A 38 2.67 15.57 4.31
C THR A 38 3.93 16.38 4.05
N ASP A 39 4.02 17.62 4.55
CA ASP A 39 5.23 18.43 4.44
C ASP A 39 6.40 17.80 5.21
N ALA A 40 6.12 17.23 6.38
CA ALA A 40 7.09 16.47 7.17
C ALA A 40 7.57 15.21 6.44
N MET A 41 6.66 14.48 5.78
CA MET A 41 7.04 13.33 4.94
C MET A 41 7.98 13.76 3.81
N GLU A 42 7.71 14.87 3.13
CA GLU A 42 8.61 15.38 2.07
C GLU A 42 10.00 15.74 2.62
N LEU A 43 10.10 16.29 3.85
CA LEU A 43 11.39 16.49 4.53
C LEU A 43 12.10 15.17 4.83
N VAL A 44 11.36 14.17 5.35
CA VAL A 44 11.91 12.81 5.55
C VAL A 44 12.48 12.27 4.24
N TYR A 45 11.75 12.41 3.13
CA TYR A 45 12.23 11.95 1.83
C TYR A 45 13.54 12.62 1.41
N LEU A 46 13.70 13.92 1.65
CA LEU A 46 14.96 14.63 1.37
C LEU A 46 16.13 14.10 2.21
N ASP A 47 15.86 13.70 3.44
CA ASP A 47 16.89 13.28 4.40
C ASP A 47 17.30 11.80 4.26
N ILE A 48 16.35 10.91 3.94
CA ILE A 48 16.59 9.46 3.91
C ILE A 48 16.28 8.78 2.57
N GLY A 49 15.72 9.50 1.60
CA GLY A 49 15.37 8.97 0.28
C GLY A 49 14.25 7.93 0.31
N GLY A 50 13.37 8.01 1.32
CA GLY A 50 12.26 7.09 1.56
C GLY A 50 11.24 7.71 2.50
N TYR A 51 10.17 6.99 2.82
CA TYR A 51 9.21 7.40 3.85
C TYR A 51 9.24 6.45 5.04
N VAL A 52 8.78 6.92 6.19
CA VAL A 52 8.52 6.10 7.38
C VAL A 52 7.04 6.13 7.69
N SER A 53 6.61 5.38 8.69
CA SER A 53 5.25 5.50 9.21
C SER A 53 5.05 6.81 9.96
N ILE A 54 3.80 7.27 10.09
CA ILE A 54 3.51 8.62 10.61
C ILE A 54 3.87 8.77 12.08
N GLU A 55 3.79 7.69 12.86
CA GLU A 55 4.19 7.65 14.27
C GLU A 55 5.68 7.93 14.46
N ASN A 56 6.54 7.69 13.46
CA ASN A 56 7.96 8.02 13.57
C ASN A 56 8.27 9.50 13.35
N LEU A 57 7.34 10.31 12.82
CA LEU A 57 7.68 11.69 12.43
C LEU A 57 8.05 12.60 13.60
N ASN A 58 7.61 12.27 14.83
CA ASN A 58 7.96 13.00 16.05
C ASN A 58 9.20 12.44 16.78
N ASP A 59 9.91 11.50 16.17
CA ASP A 59 11.08 10.88 16.79
C ASP A 59 12.35 11.73 16.66
N LEU A 60 13.16 11.63 17.72
CA LEU A 60 14.55 12.06 17.77
C LEU A 60 15.49 10.87 17.53
N LEU A 61 16.68 11.12 17.01
CA LEU A 61 17.80 10.17 17.11
C LEU A 61 18.32 10.12 18.56
N SER A 62 17.61 9.40 19.42
CA SER A 62 17.93 9.27 20.85
C SER A 62 17.56 7.88 21.35
N GLU A 63 18.36 7.31 22.25
CA GLU A 63 18.01 6.08 22.96
C GLU A 63 17.01 6.31 24.11
N GLN A 64 16.82 7.57 24.53
CA GLN A 64 15.84 7.94 25.55
C GLN A 64 14.55 8.43 24.89
N THR A 65 13.44 7.77 25.20
CA THR A 65 12.09 8.14 24.75
C THR A 65 11.11 8.17 25.93
N THR A 66 10.08 9.02 25.82
CA THR A 66 8.97 9.07 26.80
C THR A 66 7.99 7.91 26.60
N HIS A 67 7.90 7.39 25.38
CA HIS A 67 7.15 6.19 25.01
C HIS A 67 8.06 5.25 24.20
N ASP A 68 7.99 3.94 24.46
CA ASP A 68 8.84 2.92 23.82
C ASP A 68 8.39 2.53 22.41
N PHE A 69 7.33 3.16 21.90
CA PHE A 69 6.80 2.87 20.59
C PHE A 69 7.79 3.37 19.53
N ASP A 70 8.18 2.46 18.63
CA ASP A 70 8.66 2.72 17.28
C ASP A 70 9.88 3.63 17.05
N ASN A 71 10.63 4.00 18.10
CA ASN A 71 11.82 4.84 18.01
C ASN A 71 12.70 4.52 16.80
N ILE A 72 12.92 5.52 15.96
CA ILE A 72 13.69 5.48 14.72
C ILE A 72 15.06 4.75 14.80
N SER A 73 15.66 4.68 15.98
CA SER A 73 16.97 4.08 16.25
C SER A 73 16.92 2.73 17.01
N GLN A 74 15.77 2.34 17.54
CA GLN A 74 15.62 1.12 18.34
C GLN A 74 15.84 -0.14 17.50
N GLY A 75 16.42 -1.18 18.10
CA GLY A 75 16.57 -2.48 17.45
C GLY A 75 17.46 -2.48 16.19
N GLY A 76 18.27 -1.44 15.98
CA GLY A 76 19.15 -1.31 14.81
C GLY A 76 18.59 -0.44 13.68
N GLY A 77 17.40 0.16 13.85
CA GLY A 77 16.81 1.11 12.91
C GLY A 77 15.30 0.95 12.76
N THR A 78 14.72 1.68 11.80
CA THR A 78 13.27 1.63 11.52
C THR A 78 12.96 1.01 10.16
N ARG A 79 11.69 0.71 9.92
CA ARG A 79 11.19 0.36 8.59
C ARG A 79 11.09 1.60 7.74
N VAL A 80 11.70 1.55 6.56
CA VAL A 80 11.61 2.62 5.57
C VAL A 80 10.94 2.06 4.32
N ILE A 81 9.96 2.81 3.82
CA ILE A 81 9.27 2.55 2.56
C ILE A 81 10.18 3.04 1.42
N ASP A 82 10.53 2.12 0.52
CA ASP A 82 11.25 2.40 -0.71
C ASP A 82 10.29 3.06 -1.71
N THR A 83 10.53 4.34 -2.02
CA THR A 83 9.66 5.08 -2.94
C THR A 83 9.68 4.55 -4.37
N THR A 84 10.68 3.75 -4.73
CA THR A 84 10.74 3.14 -6.06
C THR A 84 9.79 1.96 -6.22
N THR A 85 9.43 1.29 -5.12
CA THR A 85 8.56 0.10 -5.10
C THR A 85 7.26 0.29 -4.32
N ALA A 86 7.15 1.33 -3.49
CA ALA A 86 6.07 1.54 -2.53
C ALA A 86 5.95 0.48 -1.43
N PHE A 87 6.95 -0.40 -1.27
CA PHE A 87 7.04 -1.38 -0.19
C PHE A 87 8.17 -1.05 0.78
N PHE A 88 8.16 -1.64 1.96
CA PHE A 88 9.28 -1.55 2.89
C PHE A 88 10.55 -2.16 2.31
N TYR A 89 11.71 -1.59 2.67
CA TYR A 89 12.97 -2.30 2.53
C TYR A 89 12.93 -3.64 3.28
N PRO A 90 13.58 -4.70 2.78
CA PRO A 90 13.56 -6.02 3.43
C PRO A 90 14.16 -6.05 4.84
N GLN A 91 15.02 -5.07 5.15
CA GLN A 91 15.71 -4.94 6.43
C GLN A 91 15.42 -3.57 7.03
N LEU A 92 15.45 -3.49 8.36
CA LEU A 92 15.43 -2.22 9.07
C LEU A 92 16.60 -1.35 8.60
N GLN A 93 16.36 -0.05 8.49
CA GLN A 93 17.33 0.92 8.05
C GLN A 93 17.87 1.67 9.25
N ASN A 94 19.18 1.63 9.44
CA ASN A 94 19.84 2.48 10.42
C ASN A 94 19.92 3.91 9.86
N LEU A 95 19.20 4.84 10.49
CA LEU A 95 19.12 6.24 10.04
C LEU A 95 20.01 7.20 10.85
N SER A 96 20.94 6.67 11.65
CA SER A 96 21.84 7.49 12.47
C SER A 96 23.05 8.04 11.70
N MET A 97 23.38 7.46 10.54
CA MET A 97 24.60 7.76 9.79
C MET A 97 24.36 7.88 8.27
N PRO A 98 25.23 8.60 7.53
CA PRO A 98 25.14 8.70 6.08
C PRO A 98 25.15 7.33 5.37
N PRO A 99 24.54 7.22 4.18
CA PRO A 99 23.95 8.28 3.37
C PRO A 99 22.49 8.64 3.72
N ARG A 100 21.86 7.95 4.67
CA ARG A 100 20.47 8.19 5.09
C ARG A 100 20.45 8.63 6.53
N ARG A 101 20.39 9.94 6.76
CA ARG A 101 20.49 10.50 8.11
C ARG A 101 19.16 11.13 8.52
N TRP A 102 18.55 10.62 9.58
CA TRP A 102 17.37 11.23 10.19
C TRP A 102 17.74 12.57 10.86
N LEU A 103 17.04 13.65 10.52
CA LEU A 103 17.21 14.97 11.13
C LEU A 103 16.00 15.41 11.95
N GLY A 104 15.05 14.50 12.18
CA GLY A 104 13.85 14.77 12.94
C GLY A 104 14.11 15.19 14.40
N PRO A 105 13.03 15.59 15.10
CA PRO A 105 11.65 15.35 14.73
C PRO A 105 11.17 16.36 13.69
N TYR A 106 10.30 15.92 12.78
CA TYR A 106 9.74 16.78 11.74
C TYR A 106 8.40 17.40 12.17
N VAL A 107 7.73 16.79 13.15
CA VAL A 107 6.50 17.27 13.78
C VAL A 107 6.54 16.97 15.28
N THR A 108 5.67 17.61 16.05
CA THR A 108 5.50 17.32 17.48
C THR A 108 4.06 16.93 17.74
N TYR A 109 3.85 15.80 18.41
CA TYR A 109 2.52 15.34 18.79
C TYR A 109 2.16 15.74 20.21
N HIS A 110 0.88 16.02 20.41
CA HIS A 110 0.36 16.22 21.76
C HIS A 110 0.11 14.85 22.39
N GLU A 111 0.57 14.62 23.63
CA GLU A 111 0.49 13.30 24.29
C GLU A 111 -0.94 12.76 24.40
N SER A 112 -1.94 13.64 24.48
CA SER A 112 -3.36 13.23 24.53
C SER A 112 -3.93 12.81 23.17
N ARG A 113 -3.18 12.95 22.08
CA ARG A 113 -3.60 12.65 20.70
C ARG A 113 -2.74 11.57 20.05
N ILE A 114 -1.99 10.80 20.83
CA ILE A 114 -1.30 9.60 20.34
C ILE A 114 -2.00 8.35 20.86
N SER A 115 -2.05 7.30 20.05
CA SER A 115 -2.59 6.03 20.50
C SER A 115 -1.55 5.20 21.25
N LEU A 116 -1.92 4.74 22.44
CA LEU A 116 -1.05 3.95 23.30
C LEU A 116 -1.29 2.43 23.17
N THR A 117 -2.46 2.03 22.66
CA THR A 117 -2.90 0.62 22.67
C THR A 117 -2.86 -0.03 21.29
N GLY A 118 -2.87 0.75 20.20
CA GLY A 118 -2.81 0.24 18.83
C GLY A 118 -4.07 -0.55 18.42
N SER A 119 -5.26 -0.03 18.76
CA SER A 119 -6.55 -0.73 18.60
C SER A 119 -6.98 -0.92 17.13
N GLY A 120 -6.28 -1.78 16.38
CA GLY A 120 -6.48 -2.00 14.94
C GLY A 120 -5.60 -1.10 14.05
N TYR A 121 -4.62 -0.46 14.65
CA TYR A 121 -3.62 0.40 14.01
C TYR A 121 -2.37 0.50 14.87
N ASP A 122 -1.33 1.11 14.33
CA ASP A 122 -0.01 1.06 14.93
C ASP A 122 0.01 1.88 16.25
N LYS A 123 0.81 1.45 17.23
CA LYS A 123 1.00 2.25 18.45
C LYS A 123 1.78 3.51 18.09
N GLY A 124 1.59 4.60 18.84
CA GLY A 124 2.21 5.89 18.54
C GLY A 124 1.51 6.69 17.44
N THR A 125 0.58 6.07 16.68
CA THR A 125 -0.18 6.76 15.63
C THR A 125 -0.91 7.99 16.18
N LEU A 126 -0.75 9.11 15.48
CA LEU A 126 -1.45 10.37 15.76
C LEU A 126 -2.96 10.22 15.49
N LEU A 127 -3.76 10.76 16.39
CA LEU A 127 -5.21 10.84 16.31
C LEU A 127 -5.64 12.21 15.76
N ASP A 128 -6.60 12.17 14.84
CA ASP A 128 -7.25 13.33 14.28
C ASP A 128 -8.14 14.06 15.31
N PHE A 129 -8.80 15.12 14.87
CA PHE A 129 -9.63 15.96 15.75
C PHE A 129 -10.96 15.31 16.19
N TRP A 130 -11.24 14.08 15.76
CA TRP A 130 -12.34 13.25 16.28
C TRP A 130 -11.84 12.10 17.16
N GLY A 131 -10.52 11.97 17.34
CA GLY A 131 -9.93 10.88 18.11
C GLY A 131 -9.77 9.58 17.33
N THR A 132 -9.92 9.62 16.00
CA THR A 132 -9.65 8.47 15.13
C THR A 132 -8.23 8.57 14.55
N PRO A 133 -7.54 7.46 14.26
CA PRO A 133 -6.17 7.51 13.78
C PRO A 133 -6.07 8.08 12.36
N TYR A 134 -4.97 8.77 12.08
CA TYR A 134 -4.51 8.96 10.72
C TYR A 134 -3.94 7.66 10.15
N TYR A 135 -4.22 7.38 8.89
CA TYR A 135 -3.72 6.21 8.18
C TYR A 135 -2.78 6.63 7.05
N LEU A 136 -1.60 6.02 7.01
CA LEU A 136 -0.66 6.19 5.90
C LEU A 136 -0.89 5.10 4.86
N PHE A 137 -1.09 5.51 3.62
CA PHE A 137 -1.10 4.63 2.47
C PHE A 137 0.11 4.89 1.59
N SER A 138 0.77 3.81 1.22
CA SER A 138 1.61 3.78 0.04
C SER A 138 0.75 3.50 -1.20
N PRO A 139 1.26 3.74 -2.41
CA PRO A 139 0.62 3.27 -3.64
C PRO A 139 0.34 1.76 -3.66
N ALA A 140 1.06 0.96 -2.86
CA ALA A 140 0.87 -0.48 -2.76
C ALA A 140 -0.21 -0.91 -1.74
N GLY A 141 -0.63 -0.04 -0.84
CA GLY A 141 -1.58 -0.38 0.22
C GLY A 141 -1.41 0.42 1.52
N LEU A 142 -2.23 0.05 2.51
CA LEU A 142 -2.16 0.58 3.87
C LEU A 142 -0.84 0.17 4.53
N VAL A 143 -0.14 1.13 5.14
CA VAL A 143 1.12 0.90 5.84
C VAL A 143 0.84 0.39 7.25
N ARG A 144 1.41 -0.78 7.60
CA ARG A 144 1.43 -1.37 8.95
C ARG A 144 2.89 -1.60 9.36
N SER A 145 3.51 -0.60 9.96
CA SER A 145 4.92 -0.60 10.35
C SER A 145 5.23 -1.60 11.45
N ASP A 146 4.34 -1.70 12.44
CA ASP A 146 4.41 -2.69 13.52
C ASP A 146 4.47 -4.13 13.00
N GLN A 147 3.68 -4.44 11.97
CA GLN A 147 3.64 -5.74 11.28
C GLN A 147 4.72 -5.87 10.20
N GLY A 148 5.30 -4.76 9.75
CA GLY A 148 6.17 -4.73 8.58
C GLY A 148 5.49 -5.07 7.27
N ALA A 149 4.21 -4.74 7.17
CA ALA A 149 3.37 -5.15 6.06
C ALA A 149 2.76 -3.93 5.34
N ILE A 150 2.53 -4.09 4.05
CA ILE A 150 1.64 -3.23 3.28
C ILE A 150 0.39 -4.06 2.97
N THR A 151 -0.77 -3.64 3.47
CA THR A 151 -2.01 -4.43 3.41
C THR A 151 -3.05 -3.80 2.47
N LEU A 152 -4.06 -4.59 2.09
CA LEU A 152 -5.16 -4.13 1.24
C LEU A 152 -6.39 -3.70 2.05
N GLU A 153 -6.21 -3.41 3.34
CA GLU A 153 -7.27 -2.92 4.22
C GLU A 153 -7.74 -1.52 3.79
N LEU A 154 -8.96 -1.15 4.19
CA LEU A 154 -9.55 0.17 3.92
C LEU A 154 -9.55 0.53 2.42
N TYR A 155 -8.70 1.47 2.01
CA TYR A 155 -8.57 1.90 0.62
C TYR A 155 -7.62 1.01 -0.20
N GLY A 156 -6.86 0.11 0.43
CA GLY A 156 -5.89 -0.75 -0.23
C GLY A 156 -4.98 0.00 -1.21
N ASP A 157 -4.82 -0.52 -2.42
CA ASP A 157 -3.98 0.02 -3.50
C ASP A 157 -4.72 1.03 -4.42
N TYR A 158 -5.70 1.74 -3.88
CA TYR A 158 -6.52 2.70 -4.62
C TYR A 158 -5.69 3.90 -5.11
N PHE A 159 -4.80 4.43 -4.26
CA PHE A 159 -4.06 5.66 -4.50
C PHE A 159 -2.87 5.46 -5.45
N ASP A 160 -2.67 6.42 -6.35
CA ASP A 160 -1.55 6.49 -7.29
C ASP A 160 -0.30 7.16 -6.73
N SER A 161 -0.39 7.62 -5.50
CA SER A 161 0.60 8.37 -4.75
C SER A 161 0.47 7.97 -3.29
N TYR A 162 1.34 8.52 -2.43
CA TYR A 162 1.19 8.32 -1.00
C TYR A 162 -0.02 9.12 -0.52
N ALA A 163 -0.72 8.64 0.49
CA ALA A 163 -1.86 9.34 1.04
C ALA A 163 -1.87 9.25 2.57
N ILE A 164 -2.22 10.34 3.22
CA ILE A 164 -2.68 10.34 4.61
C ILE A 164 -4.20 10.43 4.56
N VAL A 165 -4.87 9.56 5.31
CA VAL A 165 -6.33 9.49 5.38
C VAL A 165 -6.78 9.64 6.84
N SER A 166 -7.75 10.51 7.07
CA SER A 166 -8.58 10.50 8.29
C SER A 166 -9.94 9.93 7.90
N LEU A 167 -10.43 8.95 8.67
CA LEU A 167 -11.76 8.36 8.48
C LEU A 167 -12.88 9.22 9.09
N GLY A 168 -12.55 10.45 9.52
CA GLY A 168 -13.54 11.35 10.11
C GLY A 168 -14.14 10.82 11.42
N PRO A 169 -15.29 11.36 11.85
CA PRO A 169 -15.90 11.03 13.14
C PRO A 169 -16.49 9.63 13.25
N ASP A 170 -16.87 8.99 12.14
CA ASP A 170 -17.44 7.64 12.18
C ASP A 170 -16.37 6.54 12.28
N GLY A 171 -15.10 6.89 11.98
CA GLY A 171 -13.96 6.00 12.06
C GLY A 171 -14.01 4.83 11.08
N VAL A 172 -14.86 4.90 10.05
CA VAL A 172 -15.00 3.86 9.05
C VAL A 172 -14.84 4.45 7.66
N LYS A 173 -14.31 3.65 6.73
CA LYS A 173 -14.14 4.09 5.35
C LYS A 173 -15.48 4.45 4.71
N SER A 174 -15.69 5.74 4.46
CA SER A 174 -16.96 6.25 3.95
C SER A 174 -16.71 7.44 3.01
N SER A 175 -17.71 8.31 2.86
CA SER A 175 -17.64 9.46 1.95
C SER A 175 -17.19 10.75 2.63
N ASP A 176 -17.17 10.78 3.96
CA ASP A 176 -16.72 11.93 4.74
C ASP A 176 -15.24 11.89 5.13
N ASP A 177 -14.55 10.80 4.80
CA ASP A 177 -13.10 10.66 4.90
C ASP A 177 -12.37 11.83 4.25
N LEU A 178 -11.34 12.31 4.95
CA LEU A 178 -10.43 13.33 4.45
C LEU A 178 -9.17 12.65 3.93
N ILE A 179 -8.84 12.92 2.67
CA ILE A 179 -7.72 12.29 1.97
C ILE A 179 -6.79 13.40 1.48
N ARG A 180 -5.50 13.27 1.81
CA ARG A 180 -4.45 14.15 1.30
C ARG A 180 -3.33 13.31 0.69
N THR A 181 -3.07 13.51 -0.59
CA THR A 181 -2.01 12.82 -1.32
C THR A 181 -0.71 13.63 -1.36
N PHE A 182 0.42 12.93 -1.46
CA PHE A 182 1.76 13.50 -1.53
C PHE A 182 2.74 12.53 -2.21
N GLY A 183 3.97 12.99 -2.46
CA GLY A 183 4.99 12.22 -3.15
C GLY A 183 4.64 11.88 -4.60
N MET A 184 5.45 11.00 -5.18
CA MET A 184 5.31 10.52 -6.55
C MET A 184 4.91 9.02 -6.57
N PRO A 185 4.25 8.54 -7.65
CA PRO A 185 4.04 7.11 -7.87
C PRO A 185 5.38 6.35 -7.85
N PRO A 186 5.36 5.03 -7.54
CA PRO A 186 6.54 4.19 -7.70
C PRO A 186 6.99 4.22 -9.16
N ILE A 187 8.29 4.04 -9.39
CA ILE A 187 8.89 4.08 -10.73
C ILE A 187 9.31 2.70 -11.23
N LYS A 188 9.30 1.68 -10.36
CA LYS A 188 9.50 0.28 -10.76
C LYS A 188 8.14 -0.42 -10.98
N PRO A 189 8.09 -1.42 -11.87
CA PRO A 189 6.97 -2.34 -11.95
C PRO A 189 6.76 -3.08 -10.63
N VAL A 190 5.56 -2.99 -10.06
CA VAL A 190 5.21 -3.68 -8.81
C VAL A 190 3.83 -4.29 -8.87
N ILE A 191 3.69 -5.48 -8.33
CA ILE A 191 2.43 -6.19 -8.15
C ILE A 191 1.93 -5.91 -6.72
N THR A 192 0.66 -5.51 -6.61
CA THR A 192 0.02 -5.20 -5.32
C THR A 192 -0.95 -6.28 -4.88
N SER A 193 -1.71 -6.87 -5.81
CA SER A 193 -2.73 -7.85 -5.44
C SER A 193 -3.08 -8.82 -6.56
N LEU A 194 -3.62 -9.97 -6.15
CA LEU A 194 -4.21 -10.98 -7.01
C LEU A 194 -5.65 -11.23 -6.53
N SER A 195 -6.61 -11.37 -7.44
CA SER A 195 -8.02 -11.56 -7.08
C SER A 195 -8.32 -12.83 -6.28
N ALA A 196 -7.44 -13.83 -6.33
CA ALA A 196 -7.47 -15.02 -5.50
C ALA A 196 -6.06 -15.59 -5.34
N THR A 197 -5.72 -16.12 -4.17
CA THR A 197 -4.42 -16.78 -3.89
C THR A 197 -4.45 -18.29 -4.16
N SER A 198 -5.62 -18.82 -4.54
CA SER A 198 -5.81 -20.20 -5.00
C SER A 198 -6.78 -20.22 -6.18
N ALA A 199 -6.50 -21.05 -7.19
CA ALA A 199 -7.33 -21.16 -8.39
C ALA A 199 -7.20 -22.54 -9.04
N TYR A 200 -8.15 -22.90 -9.90
CA TYR A 200 -8.05 -24.04 -10.80
C TYR A 200 -7.52 -23.61 -12.17
N ALA A 201 -7.06 -24.57 -12.97
CA ALA A 201 -6.79 -24.31 -14.39
C ALA A 201 -8.08 -23.86 -15.09
N GLY A 202 -7.97 -22.86 -15.97
CA GLY A 202 -9.12 -22.25 -16.65
C GLY A 202 -9.80 -21.12 -15.86
N ASP A 203 -9.50 -20.94 -14.58
CA ASP A 203 -10.01 -19.79 -13.82
C ASP A 203 -9.44 -18.48 -14.34
N GLU A 204 -10.25 -17.43 -14.23
CA GLU A 204 -9.86 -16.07 -14.58
C GLU A 204 -9.41 -15.31 -13.35
N LEU A 205 -8.22 -14.74 -13.41
CA LEU A 205 -7.64 -13.96 -12.33
C LEU A 205 -7.28 -12.54 -12.79
N ARG A 206 -7.31 -11.64 -11.81
CA ARG A 206 -6.91 -10.24 -11.95
C ARG A 206 -5.67 -9.98 -11.13
N LEU A 207 -4.61 -9.52 -11.78
CA LEU A 207 -3.38 -9.07 -11.15
C LEU A 207 -3.35 -7.53 -11.20
N ARG A 208 -3.30 -6.88 -10.04
CA ARG A 208 -3.20 -5.42 -9.94
C ARG A 208 -1.79 -4.99 -9.56
N GLY A 209 -1.45 -3.76 -9.92
CA GLY A 209 -0.16 -3.19 -9.60
C GLY A 209 0.07 -1.81 -10.19
N TRP A 210 1.34 -1.44 -10.29
CA TRP A 210 1.82 -0.20 -10.86
C TRP A 210 2.93 -0.44 -11.86
N ASN A 211 2.95 0.38 -12.92
CA ASN A 211 3.92 0.30 -14.01
C ASN A 211 4.08 -1.12 -14.58
N LEU A 212 2.98 -1.86 -14.68
CA LEU A 212 3.01 -3.23 -15.23
C LEU A 212 3.37 -3.23 -16.72
N GLY A 213 3.40 -2.07 -17.36
CA GLY A 213 3.63 -1.90 -18.78
C GLY A 213 2.39 -2.25 -19.61
N THR A 214 2.59 -2.31 -20.92
CA THR A 214 1.65 -2.92 -21.87
C THR A 214 2.31 -4.13 -22.54
N GLN A 215 1.48 -5.05 -23.02
CA GLN A 215 1.92 -6.29 -23.67
C GLN A 215 2.76 -6.03 -24.95
N SER A 216 2.59 -4.87 -25.59
CA SER A 216 3.22 -4.50 -26.88
C SER A 216 4.19 -3.30 -26.82
N GLY A 217 4.60 -2.83 -25.64
CA GLY A 217 5.50 -1.66 -25.48
C GLY A 217 6.96 -1.85 -25.95
N GLU A 218 7.53 -0.78 -26.52
CA GLU A 218 8.60 -0.73 -27.54
C GLU A 218 10.04 -1.19 -27.22
N ARG A 219 10.36 -1.83 -26.08
CA ARG A 219 11.77 -2.18 -25.79
C ARG A 219 12.08 -3.62 -25.35
N ALA A 220 11.08 -4.40 -24.95
CA ALA A 220 11.16 -5.86 -24.77
C ALA A 220 9.76 -6.40 -24.45
N ALA A 221 9.39 -7.56 -25.00
CA ALA A 221 8.15 -8.23 -24.64
C ALA A 221 8.15 -8.57 -23.14
N ALA A 222 7.09 -8.19 -22.42
CA ALA A 222 6.89 -8.62 -21.04
C ALA A 222 6.16 -9.96 -21.02
N ALA A 223 6.57 -10.85 -20.12
CA ALA A 223 5.93 -12.13 -19.89
C ALA A 223 5.39 -12.20 -18.47
N LEU A 224 4.14 -12.62 -18.33
CA LEU A 224 3.56 -13.01 -17.05
C LEU A 224 3.90 -14.49 -16.82
N LEU A 225 4.55 -14.80 -15.71
CA LEU A 225 4.97 -16.17 -15.37
C LEU A 225 4.33 -16.61 -14.06
N LEU A 226 3.89 -17.86 -14.01
CA LEU A 226 3.59 -18.59 -12.77
C LEU A 226 4.70 -19.62 -12.54
N GLY A 227 5.59 -19.35 -11.59
CA GLY A 227 6.83 -20.11 -11.45
C GLY A 227 7.69 -20.00 -12.71
N ALA A 228 7.94 -21.12 -13.39
CA ALA A 228 8.63 -21.16 -14.68
C ALA A 228 7.68 -21.15 -15.89
N THR A 229 6.36 -21.29 -15.67
CA THR A 229 5.37 -21.47 -16.74
C THR A 229 4.83 -20.13 -17.24
N PRO A 230 4.95 -19.80 -18.53
CA PRO A 230 4.33 -18.61 -19.09
C PRO A 230 2.81 -18.68 -19.10
N ILE A 231 2.17 -17.59 -18.70
CA ILE A 231 0.73 -17.41 -18.86
C ILE A 231 0.47 -16.84 -20.26
N THR A 232 -0.04 -17.69 -21.15
CA THR A 232 -0.24 -17.35 -22.57
C THR A 232 -1.61 -16.73 -22.85
N THR A 233 -2.61 -16.97 -21.99
CA THR A 233 -3.98 -16.49 -22.18
C THR A 233 -4.20 -15.19 -21.40
N ILE A 234 -3.76 -14.08 -22.00
CA ILE A 234 -3.97 -12.72 -21.48
C ILE A 234 -5.22 -12.12 -22.13
N LYS A 235 -6.20 -11.71 -21.32
CA LYS A 235 -7.41 -11.03 -21.78
C LYS A 235 -7.21 -9.54 -21.95
N SER A 236 -6.58 -8.91 -20.96
CA SER A 236 -6.28 -7.49 -20.97
C SER A 236 -4.97 -7.25 -20.19
N TRP A 237 -4.20 -6.27 -20.63
CA TRP A 237 -2.96 -5.84 -19.96
C TRP A 237 -2.85 -4.33 -20.04
N SER A 238 -2.86 -3.68 -18.88
CA SER A 238 -2.63 -2.26 -18.70
C SER A 238 -1.56 -2.02 -17.64
N GLU A 239 -1.15 -0.77 -17.48
CA GLU A 239 -0.20 -0.35 -16.43
C GLU A 239 -0.66 -0.69 -15.00
N ARG A 240 -1.98 -0.90 -14.78
CA ARG A 240 -2.57 -1.10 -13.44
C ARG A 240 -3.23 -2.46 -13.21
N LEU A 241 -3.57 -3.17 -14.28
CA LEU A 241 -4.37 -4.39 -14.23
C LEU A 241 -4.01 -5.29 -15.39
N ILE A 242 -3.82 -6.57 -15.08
CA ILE A 242 -3.74 -7.67 -16.03
C ILE A 242 -4.85 -8.66 -15.70
N GLU A 243 -5.64 -9.00 -16.70
CA GLU A 243 -6.64 -10.07 -16.61
C GLU A 243 -6.15 -11.26 -17.45
N PHE A 244 -6.09 -12.43 -16.84
CA PHE A 244 -5.54 -13.63 -17.48
C PHE A 244 -6.30 -14.88 -17.05
N THR A 245 -6.13 -15.95 -17.82
CA THR A 245 -6.64 -17.28 -17.50
C THR A 245 -5.50 -18.19 -17.06
N VAL A 246 -5.70 -18.91 -15.96
CA VAL A 246 -4.73 -19.90 -15.46
C VAL A 246 -4.56 -21.01 -16.51
N PRO A 247 -3.33 -21.29 -17.00
CA PRO A 247 -3.10 -22.30 -18.02
C PRO A 247 -3.45 -23.73 -17.56
N GLU A 248 -3.83 -24.60 -18.49
CA GLU A 248 -3.89 -26.04 -18.22
C GLU A 248 -2.50 -26.57 -17.84
N GLY A 249 -2.46 -27.46 -16.84
CA GLY A 249 -1.20 -28.04 -16.34
C GLY A 249 -0.32 -27.05 -15.56
N ALA A 250 -0.83 -25.87 -15.20
CA ALA A 250 -0.14 -24.94 -14.32
C ALA A 250 0.17 -25.58 -12.96
N ALA A 251 1.38 -25.35 -12.45
CA ALA A 251 1.77 -25.75 -11.10
C ALA A 251 1.70 -24.55 -10.15
N SER A 252 1.46 -24.80 -8.86
CA SER A 252 1.58 -23.79 -7.81
C SER A 252 2.94 -23.10 -7.85
N GLY A 253 2.96 -21.80 -7.61
CA GLY A 253 4.19 -21.03 -7.65
C GLY A 253 3.96 -19.53 -7.46
N ASN A 254 5.02 -18.76 -7.67
CA ASN A 254 4.95 -17.31 -7.56
C ASN A 254 4.61 -16.69 -8.91
N ILE A 255 3.59 -15.85 -8.94
CA ILE A 255 3.24 -15.03 -10.09
C ILE A 255 4.10 -13.77 -10.13
N ARG A 256 4.72 -13.48 -11.28
CA ARG A 256 5.54 -12.28 -11.50
C ARG A 256 5.59 -11.89 -12.98
N ILE A 257 6.03 -10.67 -13.25
CA ILE A 257 6.27 -10.19 -14.60
C ILE A 257 7.77 -10.11 -14.84
N VAL A 258 8.21 -10.59 -16.00
CA VAL A 258 9.60 -10.52 -16.47
C VAL A 258 9.68 -9.67 -17.74
N ARG A 259 10.64 -8.75 -17.80
CA ARG A 259 10.93 -7.91 -18.97
C ARG A 259 12.46 -7.81 -19.17
N GLY A 260 12.99 -8.61 -20.08
CA GLY A 260 14.45 -8.72 -20.26
C GLY A 260 15.10 -9.24 -18.97
N ALA A 261 16.02 -8.45 -18.40
CA ALA A 261 16.68 -8.77 -17.12
C ALA A 261 15.96 -8.22 -15.87
N SER A 262 14.83 -7.52 -16.04
CA SER A 262 14.06 -6.95 -14.93
C SER A 262 12.87 -7.82 -14.58
N GLU A 263 12.60 -7.97 -13.28
CA GLU A 263 11.40 -8.66 -12.76
C GLU A 263 10.67 -7.76 -11.74
N THR A 264 9.36 -7.97 -11.59
CA THR A 264 8.59 -7.41 -10.47
C THR A 264 8.90 -8.15 -9.16
N ASN A 265 8.37 -7.66 -8.04
CA ASN A 265 8.06 -8.53 -6.91
C ASN A 265 7.09 -9.65 -7.33
N SER A 266 6.83 -10.61 -6.44
CA SER A 266 5.98 -11.76 -6.76
C SER A 266 4.98 -12.08 -5.67
N LEU A 267 3.82 -12.62 -6.06
CA LEU A 267 2.81 -13.12 -5.13
C LEU A 267 2.64 -14.64 -5.27
N PRO A 268 2.38 -15.39 -4.19
CA PRO A 268 2.10 -16.81 -4.29
C PRO A 268 0.71 -17.06 -4.89
N LEU A 269 0.61 -18.05 -5.76
CA LEU A 269 -0.64 -18.59 -6.29
C LEU A 269 -0.62 -20.13 -6.20
N THR A 270 -1.59 -20.67 -5.49
CA THR A 270 -1.80 -22.12 -5.36
C THR A 270 -2.71 -22.62 -6.47
N ILE A 271 -2.24 -23.58 -7.26
CA ILE A 271 -3.09 -24.27 -8.23
C ILE A 271 -3.69 -25.52 -7.58
N LEU A 272 -5.02 -25.59 -7.59
CA LEU A 272 -5.77 -26.70 -7.05
C LEU A 272 -5.97 -27.77 -8.13
N GLU A 273 -5.85 -29.03 -7.74
CA GLU A 273 -6.20 -30.14 -8.61
C GLU A 273 -7.70 -30.40 -8.57
N HIS A 274 -8.32 -30.66 -9.73
CA HIS A 274 -9.68 -31.20 -9.73
C HIS A 274 -9.64 -32.62 -9.16
N PRO A 275 -10.58 -33.00 -8.28
CA PRO A 275 -10.65 -34.37 -7.81
C PRO A 275 -10.81 -35.30 -9.02
N THR A 276 -9.82 -36.15 -9.26
CA THR A 276 -9.93 -37.21 -10.27
C THR A 276 -11.09 -38.10 -9.89
N ALA A 277 -12.17 -38.07 -10.68
CA ALA A 277 -13.24 -39.04 -10.54
C ALA A 277 -12.66 -40.43 -10.82
N VAL A 278 -12.45 -41.22 -9.77
CA VAL A 278 -12.09 -42.63 -9.93
C VAL A 278 -13.31 -43.36 -10.49
N ARG A 279 -13.40 -43.48 -11.81
CA ARG A 279 -14.40 -44.34 -12.46
C ARG A 279 -13.97 -45.81 -12.28
N HIS A 280 -14.31 -46.39 -11.13
CA HIS A 280 -14.44 -47.84 -11.03
C HIS A 280 -15.74 -48.25 -11.72
N TRP A 281 -15.68 -48.53 -13.02
CA TRP A 281 -16.72 -49.35 -13.66
C TRP A 281 -16.41 -50.81 -13.35
N ASN A 282 -17.00 -51.33 -12.28
CA ASN A 282 -17.13 -52.77 -12.14
C ASN A 282 -18.25 -53.20 -13.11
N LEU A 283 -17.86 -53.66 -14.30
CA LEU A 283 -18.71 -54.52 -15.10
C LEU A 283 -18.76 -55.87 -14.37
N TYR A 284 -19.91 -56.18 -13.77
CA TYR A 284 -20.19 -57.54 -13.34
C TYR A 284 -20.44 -58.39 -14.60
N GLU A 285 -19.55 -59.34 -14.85
CA GLU A 285 -19.82 -60.55 -15.67
C GLU A 285 -20.72 -61.52 -14.89
#